data_AF-A0A957FRG1-F1
#
_entry.id   AF-A0A957FRG1-F1
#
_cell.length_a   1.000
_cell.length_b   1.000
_cell.length_c   1.000
_cell.angle_alpha   90.00
_cell.angle_beta   90.00
_cell.angle_gamma   90.00
#
_symmetry.space_group_name_H-M   'P 1'
#
loop_
_entity.id
_entity.type
_entity.pdbx_description
1 polymer ?
#
loop_
_entity_poly.entity_id
_entity_poly.type
_entity_poly.pdbx_seq_one_letter_code
_entity_poly.pdbx_strand_id
1 'polypeptide(L)'
;MLYQNVQPDDATEIASALDKEPVARLVCPTNTPFFQRQVKVVLENCGRIDPERIEEYIAMGGYEGLVTAVTEMEPSEVIDEVMTSGLRGRGGGGYPTGLKWSTVAKAHGDQKYVICNADEGDPGAFMDRSVLESDPHRVLEGMALAAYAIGATRG
;
A
#
# COMPACT_ATOMS: atom_id res chain seq x y z
N MET A 1 -15.56 -11.88 9.75
CA MET A 1 -16.98 -11.56 9.49
C MET A 1 -17.10 -10.06 9.31
N LEU A 2 -17.90 -9.59 8.35
CA LEU A 2 -18.11 -8.16 8.12
C LEU A 2 -19.60 -7.85 8.19
N TYR A 3 -19.97 -6.72 8.80
CA TYR A 3 -21.33 -6.19 8.75
C TYR A 3 -21.42 -5.08 7.71
N GLN A 4 -22.59 -4.92 7.07
CA GLN A 4 -22.87 -3.90 6.07
C GLN A 4 -24.05 -3.03 6.50
N ASN A 5 -24.08 -1.77 6.04
CA ASN A 5 -25.15 -0.79 6.31
C ASN A 5 -25.45 -0.55 7.81
N VAL A 6 -24.45 -0.76 8.66
CA VAL A 6 -24.56 -0.58 10.12
C VAL A 6 -24.93 0.87 10.45
N GLN A 7 -25.96 1.05 11.27
CA GLN A 7 -26.39 2.32 11.84
C GLN A 7 -25.98 2.40 13.33
N PRO A 8 -25.89 3.61 13.91
CA PRO A 8 -25.55 3.76 15.34
C PRO A 8 -26.45 2.94 16.28
N ASP A 9 -27.74 2.84 15.98
CA ASP A 9 -28.71 2.09 16.79
C ASP A 9 -28.49 0.57 16.77
N ASP A 10 -27.76 0.04 15.77
CA ASP A 10 -27.42 -1.38 15.69
C ASP A 10 -26.33 -1.79 16.71
N ALA A 11 -25.61 -0.82 17.29
CA ALA A 11 -24.44 -1.07 18.11
C ALA A 11 -24.72 -1.97 19.32
N THR A 12 -25.84 -1.74 20.02
CA THR A 12 -26.21 -2.55 21.18
C THR A 12 -26.56 -3.98 20.79
N GLU A 13 -27.22 -4.19 19.65
CA GLU A 13 -27.56 -5.52 19.14
C GLU A 13 -26.29 -6.28 18.75
N ILE A 14 -25.39 -5.63 17.99
CA ILE A 14 -24.10 -6.20 17.58
C ILE A 14 -23.26 -6.58 18.81
N ALA A 15 -23.12 -5.67 19.77
CA ALA A 15 -22.33 -5.91 20.98
C ALA A 15 -22.88 -7.09 21.79
N SER A 16 -24.21 -7.23 21.86
CA SER A 16 -24.88 -8.33 22.56
C SER A 16 -24.72 -9.70 21.88
N ALA A 17 -24.22 -9.72 20.64
CA ALA A 17 -24.05 -10.88 19.79
C ALA A 17 -22.57 -11.30 19.56
N LEU A 18 -21.59 -10.62 20.16
CA LEU A 18 -20.15 -10.84 19.90
C LEU A 18 -19.67 -12.30 20.09
N ASP A 19 -20.28 -13.05 21.00
CA ASP A 19 -19.98 -14.47 21.26
C ASP A 19 -21.14 -15.41 20.86
N LYS A 20 -22.05 -14.93 20.01
CA LYS A 20 -23.26 -15.64 19.58
C LYS A 20 -23.36 -15.64 18.06
N GLU A 21 -24.52 -16.08 17.58
CA GLU A 21 -24.85 -15.95 16.17
C GLU A 21 -24.85 -14.48 15.75
N PRO A 22 -24.22 -14.16 14.60
CA PRO A 22 -24.20 -12.82 14.06
C PRO A 22 -25.60 -12.26 13.80
N VAL A 23 -25.74 -10.94 13.87
CA VAL A 23 -26.97 -10.24 13.46
C VAL A 23 -27.21 -10.43 11.96
N ALA A 24 -27.98 -11.46 11.59
CA ALA A 24 -28.08 -11.98 10.23
C ALA A 24 -28.44 -10.91 9.18
N ARG A 25 -29.34 -9.97 9.53
CA ARG A 25 -29.75 -8.87 8.64
C ARG A 25 -28.61 -7.91 8.27
N LEU A 26 -27.56 -7.83 9.10
CA LEU A 26 -26.42 -6.95 8.90
C LEU A 26 -25.23 -7.67 8.28
N VAL A 27 -25.22 -9.01 8.21
CA VAL A 27 -24.08 -9.77 7.69
C VAL A 27 -23.82 -9.41 6.22
N CYS A 28 -22.58 -9.00 5.93
CA CYS A 28 -22.12 -8.78 4.58
C CYS A 28 -21.74 -10.11 3.92
N PRO A 29 -22.28 -10.44 2.74
CA PRO A 29 -21.95 -11.68 2.04
C PRO A 29 -20.58 -11.57 1.37
N THR A 30 -19.53 -11.92 2.12
CA THR A 30 -18.13 -11.89 1.63
C THR A 30 -17.79 -13.04 0.68
N ASN A 31 -18.70 -13.99 0.48
CA ASN A 31 -18.58 -15.09 -0.50
C ASN A 31 -19.06 -14.70 -1.91
N THR A 32 -19.36 -13.43 -2.14
CA THR A 32 -19.77 -12.94 -3.46
C THR A 32 -18.59 -12.82 -4.43
N PRO A 33 -18.84 -12.85 -5.75
CA PRO A 33 -17.78 -12.68 -6.76
C PRO A 33 -16.98 -11.39 -6.60
N PHE A 34 -17.58 -10.32 -6.05
CA PHE A 34 -16.90 -9.07 -5.80
C PHE A 34 -15.67 -9.26 -4.92
N PHE A 35 -15.79 -9.99 -3.80
CA PHE A 35 -14.65 -10.23 -2.90
C PHE A 35 -13.75 -11.37 -3.39
N GLN A 36 -14.33 -12.45 -3.91
CA GLN A 36 -13.58 -13.66 -4.25
C GLN A 36 -12.65 -13.53 -5.46
N ARG A 37 -12.93 -12.58 -6.38
CA ARG A 37 -12.14 -12.40 -7.61
C ARG A 37 -11.05 -11.34 -7.49
N GLN A 38 -10.84 -10.76 -6.31
CA GLN A 38 -9.80 -9.76 -6.09
C GLN A 38 -8.47 -10.41 -5.71
N VAL A 39 -7.39 -9.94 -6.32
CA VAL A 39 -6.03 -10.16 -5.81
C VAL A 39 -5.56 -8.84 -5.23
N LYS A 40 -5.55 -8.77 -3.90
CA LYS A 40 -5.11 -7.58 -3.18
C LYS A 40 -3.60 -7.67 -2.98
N VAL A 41 -2.86 -6.92 -3.79
CA VAL A 41 -1.40 -6.75 -3.60
C VAL A 41 -1.16 -5.48 -2.79
N VAL A 42 -1.41 -4.31 -3.39
CA VAL A 42 -1.21 -3.00 -2.72
C VAL A 42 -2.18 -2.79 -1.54
N LEU A 43 -3.37 -3.39 -1.60
CA LEU A 43 -4.42 -3.26 -0.59
C LEU A 43 -4.51 -4.46 0.36
N GLU A 44 -3.47 -5.29 0.45
CA GLU A 44 -3.56 -6.55 1.22
C GLU A 44 -3.82 -6.32 2.71
N ASN A 45 -3.32 -5.23 3.28
CA ASN A 45 -3.49 -4.84 4.68
C ASN A 45 -4.73 -3.97 4.94
N CYS A 46 -5.38 -3.47 3.89
CA CYS A 46 -6.52 -2.56 4.01
C CYS A 46 -7.68 -3.22 4.80
N GLY A 47 -8.03 -2.61 5.93
CA GLY A 47 -9.06 -3.11 6.85
C GLY A 47 -8.63 -4.33 7.68
N ARG A 48 -7.33 -4.65 7.72
CA ARG A 48 -6.74 -5.72 8.53
C ARG A 48 -5.82 -5.23 9.63
N ILE A 49 -5.25 -4.04 9.45
CA ILE A 49 -4.38 -3.38 10.42
C ILE A 49 -5.01 -2.06 10.88
N ASP A 50 -4.59 -1.59 12.05
CA ASP A 50 -4.70 -0.19 12.46
C ASP A 50 -3.63 0.65 11.72
N PRO A 51 -4.04 1.53 10.78
CA PRO A 51 -3.11 2.30 9.95
C PRO A 51 -2.29 3.32 10.74
N GLU A 52 -2.70 3.68 11.97
CA GLU A 52 -1.99 4.62 12.83
C GLU A 52 -0.94 3.94 13.72
N ARG A 53 -0.83 2.61 13.65
CA ARG A 53 0.07 1.81 14.49
C ARG A 53 1.13 1.11 13.66
N ILE A 54 2.35 1.66 13.68
CA ILE A 54 3.48 1.09 12.95
C ILE A 54 3.75 -0.37 13.30
N GLU A 55 3.51 -0.80 14.54
CA GLU A 55 3.74 -2.18 14.97
C GLU A 55 2.85 -3.18 14.22
N GLU A 56 1.65 -2.77 13.82
CA GLU A 56 0.77 -3.65 13.04
C GLU A 56 1.26 -3.79 11.60
N TYR A 57 1.80 -2.73 10.99
CA TYR A 57 2.46 -2.83 9.69
C TYR A 57 3.67 -3.76 9.75
N ILE A 58 4.52 -3.62 10.76
CA ILE A 58 5.68 -4.50 10.99
C ILE A 58 5.23 -5.94 11.23
N ALA A 59 4.19 -6.18 12.02
CA ALA A 59 3.67 -7.52 12.29
C ALA A 59 3.13 -8.22 11.02
N MET A 60 2.75 -7.45 10.00
CA MET A 60 2.35 -7.95 8.68
C MET A 60 3.53 -8.12 7.70
N GLY A 61 4.78 -8.01 8.15
CA GLY A 61 5.98 -8.11 7.32
C GLY A 61 6.39 -6.79 6.66
N GLY A 62 5.79 -5.67 7.08
CA GLY A 62 6.18 -4.34 6.63
C GLY A 62 7.63 -4.01 6.99
N TYR A 63 8.30 -3.25 6.13
CA TYR A 63 9.73 -2.90 6.20
C TYR A 63 10.73 -4.03 5.96
N GLU A 64 10.32 -5.30 5.83
CA GLU A 64 11.24 -6.40 5.52
C GLU A 64 11.96 -6.20 4.17
N GLY A 65 11.25 -5.67 3.17
CA GLY A 65 11.81 -5.34 1.87
C GLY A 65 12.84 -4.22 1.96
N LEU A 66 12.54 -3.17 2.73
CA LEU A 66 13.49 -2.10 3.00
C LEU A 66 14.72 -2.58 3.77
N VAL A 67 14.55 -3.41 4.81
CA VAL A 67 15.66 -3.98 5.57
C VAL A 67 16.58 -4.74 4.63
N THR A 68 16.05 -5.69 3.87
CA THR A 68 16.81 -6.47 2.88
C THR A 68 17.58 -5.54 1.92
N ALA A 69 16.89 -4.54 1.36
CA ALA A 69 17.51 -3.61 0.42
C ALA A 69 18.72 -2.87 1.01
N VAL A 70 18.62 -2.37 2.25
CA VAL A 70 19.69 -1.55 2.84
C VAL A 70 20.79 -2.35 3.52
N THR A 71 20.56 -3.62 3.85
CA THR A 71 21.56 -4.48 4.53
C THR A 71 22.22 -5.48 3.61
N GLU A 72 21.56 -5.90 2.52
CA GLU A 72 21.99 -7.03 1.70
C GLU A 72 22.11 -6.73 0.22
N MET A 73 21.58 -5.59 -0.26
CA MET A 73 21.56 -5.27 -1.69
C MET A 73 22.30 -3.96 -1.99
N GLU A 74 22.94 -3.90 -3.15
CA GLU A 74 23.38 -2.64 -3.73
C GLU A 74 22.20 -1.88 -4.37
N PRO A 75 22.21 -0.53 -4.42
CA PRO A 75 21.15 0.25 -5.03
C PRO A 75 20.80 -0.18 -6.47
N SER A 76 21.78 -0.63 -7.25
CA SER A 76 21.56 -1.14 -8.60
C SER A 76 20.75 -2.44 -8.63
N GLU A 77 20.93 -3.32 -7.65
CA GLU A 77 20.18 -4.58 -7.56
C GLU A 77 18.71 -4.32 -7.25
N VAL A 78 18.41 -3.30 -6.44
CA VAL A 78 17.03 -2.85 -6.19
C VAL A 78 16.38 -2.34 -7.48
N ILE A 79 17.12 -1.57 -8.29
CA ILE A 79 16.63 -1.10 -9.60
C ILE A 79 16.36 -2.28 -10.54
N ASP A 80 17.25 -3.27 -10.56
CA ASP A 80 17.13 -4.45 -11.42
C ASP A 80 15.95 -5.34 -11.00
N GLU A 81 15.66 -5.46 -9.70
CA GLU A 81 14.48 -6.15 -9.19
C GLU A 81 13.19 -5.44 -9.64
N VAL A 82 13.13 -4.10 -9.49
CA VAL A 82 11.98 -3.31 -9.96
C VAL A 82 11.83 -3.39 -11.48
N MET A 83 12.94 -3.45 -12.22
CA MET A 83 12.90 -3.63 -13.67
C MET A 83 12.37 -5.02 -14.04
N THR A 84 12.84 -6.06 -13.37
CA THR A 84 12.44 -7.47 -13.57
C THR A 84 10.97 -7.71 -13.24
N SER A 85 10.44 -7.03 -12.21
CA SER A 85 9.03 -7.08 -11.84
C SER A 85 8.08 -6.61 -12.96
N GLY A 86 8.58 -5.83 -13.91
CA GLY A 86 7.78 -5.22 -14.98
C GLY A 86 6.85 -4.10 -14.48
N LEU A 87 7.11 -3.53 -13.29
CA LEU A 87 6.28 -2.46 -12.72
C LEU A 87 6.24 -1.23 -13.66
N ARG A 88 5.03 -0.74 -13.91
CA ARG A 88 4.76 0.45 -14.72
C ARG A 88 4.09 1.53 -13.87
N GLY A 89 4.33 2.79 -14.22
CA GLY A 89 3.71 3.93 -13.55
C GLY A 89 2.19 3.85 -13.56
N ARG A 90 1.56 3.98 -12.39
CA ARG A 90 0.11 3.80 -12.20
C ARG A 90 -0.72 5.08 -12.35
N GLY A 91 -0.09 6.25 -12.42
CA GLY A 91 -0.75 7.53 -12.73
C GLY A 91 -1.08 7.73 -14.22
N GLY A 92 -1.40 6.67 -14.97
CA GLY A 92 -1.84 6.76 -16.37
C GLY A 92 -0.79 6.41 -17.42
N GLY A 93 0.28 7.21 -17.54
CA GLY A 93 1.24 7.10 -18.66
C GLY A 93 1.99 5.76 -18.79
N GLY A 94 1.95 4.90 -17.77
CA GLY A 94 2.44 3.52 -17.88
C GLY A 94 3.92 3.39 -18.20
N TYR A 95 4.74 4.40 -17.87
CA TYR A 95 6.18 4.35 -18.12
C TYR A 95 6.85 3.28 -17.22
N PRO A 96 7.83 2.49 -17.71
CA PRO A 96 8.49 1.48 -16.90
C PRO A 96 9.23 2.10 -15.70
N THR A 97 8.90 1.65 -14.49
CA THR A 97 9.38 2.26 -13.24
C THR A 97 10.87 2.04 -13.04
N GLY A 98 11.37 0.82 -13.26
CA GLY A 98 12.80 0.50 -13.15
C GLY A 98 13.66 1.29 -14.14
N LEU A 99 13.16 1.53 -15.36
CA LEU A 99 13.86 2.37 -16.34
C LEU A 99 13.95 3.83 -15.86
N LYS A 100 12.84 4.38 -15.33
CA LYS A 100 12.83 5.73 -14.75
C LYS A 100 13.85 5.85 -13.62
N TRP A 101 13.89 4.88 -12.70
CA TRP A 101 14.84 4.87 -11.59
C TRP A 101 16.29 4.76 -12.07
N SER A 102 16.58 3.89 -13.05
CA SER A 102 17.92 3.78 -13.65
C SER A 102 18.42 5.10 -14.25
N THR A 103 17.55 5.85 -14.93
CA THR A 103 17.89 7.17 -15.47
C THR A 103 18.23 8.17 -14.36
N VAL A 104 17.45 8.20 -13.28
CA VAL A 104 17.69 9.12 -12.15
C VAL A 104 18.94 8.72 -11.36
N ALA A 105 19.20 7.43 -11.18
CA ALA A 105 20.40 6.93 -10.52
C ALA A 105 21.67 7.37 -11.26
N LYS A 106 21.65 7.38 -12.61
CA LYS A 106 22.78 7.80 -13.46
C LYS A 106 22.93 9.32 -13.62
N ALA A 107 21.91 10.09 -13.25
CA ALA A 107 21.97 11.55 -13.36
C ALA A 107 22.99 12.14 -12.38
N HIS A 108 23.78 13.10 -12.86
CA HIS A 108 24.73 13.85 -12.03
C HIS A 108 24.01 14.87 -11.14
N GLY A 109 24.54 15.09 -9.94
CA GLY A 109 24.07 16.09 -8.98
C GLY A 109 24.21 15.60 -7.55
N ASP A 110 24.53 16.52 -6.64
CA ASP A 110 24.80 16.20 -5.24
C ASP A 110 23.54 15.85 -4.44
N GLN A 111 22.37 16.31 -4.90
CA GLN A 111 21.08 16.11 -4.24
C GLN A 111 20.04 15.57 -5.23
N LYS A 112 19.39 14.47 -4.84
CA LYS A 112 18.25 13.89 -5.56
C LYS A 112 17.03 13.82 -4.64
N TYR A 113 15.86 13.70 -5.25
CA TYR A 113 14.57 13.71 -4.55
C TYR A 113 13.70 12.54 -5.00
N VAL A 114 12.91 12.00 -4.08
CA VAL A 114 11.75 11.14 -4.36
C VAL A 114 10.51 12.00 -4.20
N ILE A 115 9.56 11.93 -5.13
CA ILE A 115 8.30 12.68 -5.01
C ILE A 115 7.16 11.68 -5.19
N CYS A 116 6.32 11.56 -4.17
CA CYS A 116 5.04 10.86 -4.28
C CYS A 116 3.99 11.84 -4.77
N ASN A 117 3.39 11.57 -5.93
CA ASN A 117 2.23 12.33 -6.39
C ASN A 117 0.98 11.67 -5.84
N ALA A 118 0.31 12.35 -4.90
CA ALA A 118 -0.91 11.91 -4.23
C ALA A 118 -2.08 12.90 -4.44
N ASP A 119 -2.05 13.67 -5.54
CA ASP A 119 -3.07 14.69 -5.84
C ASP A 119 -4.46 14.10 -6.12
N GLU A 120 -4.50 12.91 -6.75
CA GLU A 120 -5.71 12.12 -7.06
C GLU A 120 -6.93 12.97 -7.51
N GLY A 121 -6.70 13.96 -8.39
CA GLY A 121 -7.73 14.93 -8.80
C GLY A 121 -8.79 14.41 -9.79
N ASP A 122 -8.64 13.19 -10.32
CA ASP A 122 -9.54 12.65 -11.34
C ASP A 122 -10.89 12.21 -10.75
N PRO A 123 -12.04 12.60 -11.32
CA PRO A 123 -13.35 12.20 -10.81
C PRO A 123 -13.51 10.68 -10.72
N GLY A 124 -13.81 10.20 -9.52
CA GLY A 124 -14.01 8.77 -9.26
C GLY A 124 -12.73 7.99 -8.93
N ALA A 125 -11.56 8.62 -8.90
CA ALA A 125 -10.34 8.06 -8.33
C ALA A 125 -10.37 8.19 -6.79
N PHE A 126 -10.02 7.10 -6.11
CA PHE A 126 -9.87 7.04 -4.65
C PHE A 126 -8.88 5.93 -4.23
N MET A 127 -8.09 5.43 -5.18
CA MET A 127 -7.12 4.36 -4.97
C MET A 127 -5.95 4.86 -4.12
N ASP A 128 -5.42 6.05 -4.40
CA ASP A 128 -4.30 6.63 -3.65
C ASP A 128 -4.76 6.96 -2.23
N ARG A 129 -5.92 7.60 -2.09
CA ARG A 129 -6.57 7.83 -0.78
C ARG A 129 -6.73 6.53 0.01
N SER A 130 -7.19 5.45 -0.64
CA SER A 130 -7.40 4.16 0.04
C SER A 130 -6.11 3.61 0.64
N VAL A 131 -4.98 3.72 -0.07
CA VAL A 131 -3.68 3.27 0.45
C VAL A 131 -3.19 4.20 1.55
N LEU A 132 -3.26 5.52 1.35
CA LEU A 132 -2.78 6.49 2.32
C LEU A 132 -3.55 6.44 3.65
N GLU A 133 -4.86 6.21 3.62
CA GLU A 133 -5.69 6.13 4.82
C GLU A 133 -5.61 4.74 5.49
N SER A 134 -5.37 3.66 4.72
CA SER A 134 -5.48 2.28 5.24
C SER A 134 -4.15 1.56 5.44
N ASP A 135 -3.08 2.00 4.81
CA ASP A 135 -1.73 1.41 4.89
C ASP A 135 -0.64 2.45 4.56
N PRO A 136 -0.52 3.56 5.32
CA PRO A 136 0.38 4.67 4.99
C PRO A 136 1.86 4.26 4.99
N HIS A 137 2.25 3.33 5.87
CA HIS A 137 3.63 2.86 5.98
C HIS A 137 4.10 2.16 4.71
N ARG A 138 3.19 1.56 3.93
CA ARG A 138 3.52 0.99 2.61
C ARG A 138 4.01 2.03 1.61
N VAL A 139 3.42 3.23 1.63
CA VAL A 139 3.85 4.35 0.78
C VAL A 139 5.23 4.83 1.24
N LEU A 140 5.40 5.01 2.55
CA LEU A 140 6.67 5.45 3.13
C LEU A 140 7.81 4.46 2.86
N GLU A 141 7.56 3.16 3.00
CA GLU A 141 8.52 2.11 2.68
C GLU A 141 8.89 2.14 1.19
N GLY A 142 7.90 2.25 0.30
CA GLY A 142 8.15 2.35 -1.14
C GLY A 142 8.97 3.60 -1.51
N MET A 143 8.72 4.74 -0.86
CA MET A 143 9.51 5.95 -1.03
C MET A 143 10.94 5.79 -0.51
N ALA A 144 11.13 5.14 0.65
CA ALA A 144 12.45 4.87 1.21
C ALA A 144 13.27 3.92 0.32
N LEU A 145 12.64 2.86 -0.20
CA LEU A 145 13.25 1.94 -1.19
C LEU A 145 13.66 2.68 -2.46
N ALA A 146 12.78 3.53 -2.99
CA ALA A 146 13.09 4.36 -4.15
C ALA A 146 14.26 5.31 -3.88
N ALA A 147 14.29 5.92 -2.69
CA ALA A 147 15.33 6.86 -2.30
C ALA A 147 16.69 6.16 -2.20
N TYR A 148 16.73 4.99 -1.55
CA TYR A 148 17.91 4.14 -1.48
C TYR A 148 18.42 3.78 -2.89
N ALA A 149 17.53 3.27 -3.74
CA ALA A 149 17.87 2.82 -5.08
C ALA A 149 18.47 3.92 -5.97
N ILE A 150 17.94 5.15 -5.92
CA ILE A 150 18.38 6.25 -6.81
C ILE A 150 19.47 7.13 -6.19
N GLY A 151 19.79 6.93 -4.90
CA GLY A 151 20.69 7.79 -4.13
C GLY A 151 20.08 9.15 -3.76
N ALA A 152 18.79 9.19 -3.43
CA ALA A 152 18.13 10.38 -2.90
C ALA A 152 18.14 10.39 -1.36
N THR A 153 18.24 11.59 -0.79
CA THR A 153 18.23 11.80 0.68
C THR A 153 17.07 12.68 1.15
N ARG A 154 16.17 13.05 0.23
CA ARG A 154 14.97 13.86 0.50
C ARG A 154 13.79 13.33 -0.30
N GLY A 155 12.59 13.50 0.23
CA GLY A 155 11.33 13.26 -0.46
C GLY A 155 10.15 13.92 0.20
#